data_AF-A0A963RLQ6-F1
#
_entry.id   AF-A0A963RLQ6-F1
#
_cell.length_a   1.000
_cell.length_b   1.000
_cell.length_c   1.000
_cell.angle_alpha   90.00
_cell.angle_beta   90.00
_cell.angle_gamma   90.00
#
_symmetry.space_group_name_H-M   'P 1'
#
loop_
_entity.id
_entity.type
_entity.pdbx_description
1 polymer ?
#
loop_
_entity_poly.entity_id
_entity_poly.type
_entity_poly.pdbx_seq_one_letter_code
_entity_poly.pdbx_strand_id
1 'polypeptide(L)'
;AFGARPLFEADMLVRVKDAGVNNASTPAEVLAHVDQIIPFIELPDLVVQEPLKLNGNGVSAINVGARSGVAGTPLAVPADAAAQARLLDQLRDMNVRVVDGGGAVLDTGKGSDVLGHPLNAVVWLAAALKAQGLA
;
A
#
# COMPACT_ATOMS: atom_id res chain seq x y z
N ALA A 1 -13.40 -12.55 15.70
CA ALA A 1 -12.45 -13.47 15.05
C ALA A 1 -12.06 -12.90 13.70
N PHE A 2 -10.79 -13.04 13.29
CA PHE A 2 -10.37 -12.76 11.93
C PHE A 2 -10.91 -13.85 11.00
N GLY A 3 -12.03 -13.49 10.39
CA GLY A 3 -12.54 -13.87 9.08
C GLY A 3 -13.07 -15.26 8.77
N ALA A 4 -14.01 -15.31 7.82
CA ALA A 4 -14.54 -16.56 7.24
C ALA A 4 -13.56 -17.16 6.20
N ARG A 5 -12.81 -16.30 5.50
CA ARG A 5 -11.72 -16.65 4.58
C ARG A 5 -10.55 -15.67 4.76
N PRO A 6 -9.78 -15.80 5.86
CA PRO A 6 -8.68 -14.90 6.17
C PRO A 6 -7.51 -15.06 5.19
N LEU A 7 -6.93 -13.93 4.77
CA LEU A 7 -5.69 -13.83 4.00
C LEU A 7 -4.70 -12.91 4.73
N PHE A 8 -3.47 -12.80 4.24
CA PHE A 8 -2.54 -11.76 4.67
C PHE A 8 -1.71 -11.30 3.48
N GLU A 9 -1.37 -10.02 3.46
CA GLU A 9 -0.59 -9.39 2.39
C GLU A 9 0.49 -8.50 3.01
N ALA A 10 1.64 -8.44 2.37
CA ALA A 10 2.74 -7.57 2.78
C ALA A 10 2.65 -6.25 2.02
N ASP A 11 2.30 -5.20 2.74
CA ASP A 11 1.94 -3.89 2.20
C ASP A 11 2.74 -2.76 2.84
N MET A 12 2.40 -1.54 2.42
CA MET A 12 2.96 -0.31 2.92
C MET A 12 1.90 0.77 2.97
N LEU A 13 1.84 1.50 4.08
CA LEU A 13 1.07 2.73 4.20
C LEU A 13 1.98 3.94 4.01
N VAL A 14 1.37 5.05 3.62
CA VAL A 14 1.98 6.38 3.65
C VAL A 14 1.14 7.31 4.51
N ARG A 15 1.79 8.19 5.27
CA ARG A 15 1.11 9.29 5.97
C ARG A 15 1.24 10.57 5.15
N VAL A 16 0.12 11.02 4.62
CA VAL A 16 0.01 12.30 3.91
C VAL A 16 0.10 13.44 4.92
N LYS A 17 1.02 14.39 4.69
CA LYS A 17 1.23 15.54 5.58
C LYS A 17 0.46 16.78 5.16
N ASP A 18 0.08 16.89 3.89
CA ASP A 18 -0.65 18.03 3.36
C ASP A 18 -1.45 17.69 2.09
N ALA A 19 -2.41 18.55 1.74
CA ALA A 19 -3.35 18.34 0.62
C ALA A 19 -2.72 18.43 -0.77
N GLY A 20 -1.45 18.83 -0.90
CA GLY A 20 -0.76 18.90 -2.19
C GLY A 20 -0.67 17.55 -2.90
N VAL A 21 -0.73 16.44 -2.15
CA VAL A 21 -0.76 15.07 -2.71
C VAL A 21 -1.88 14.87 -3.72
N ASN A 22 -3.00 15.59 -3.59
CA ASN A 22 -4.16 15.49 -4.48
C ASN A 22 -3.89 16.00 -5.91
N ASN A 23 -2.76 16.69 -6.11
CA ASN A 23 -2.29 17.15 -7.41
C ASN A 23 -0.99 16.45 -7.86
N ALA A 24 -0.46 15.53 -7.06
CA ALA A 24 0.74 14.78 -7.41
C ALA A 24 0.46 13.83 -8.59
N SER A 25 1.35 13.87 -9.57
CA SER A 25 1.29 13.09 -10.81
C SER A 25 2.44 12.09 -10.93
N THR A 26 3.41 12.16 -10.02
CA THR A 26 4.58 11.27 -9.99
C THR A 26 4.88 10.77 -8.56
N PRO A 27 5.59 9.63 -8.41
CA PRO A 27 6.08 9.17 -7.11
C PRO A 27 6.87 10.22 -6.32
N ALA A 28 7.69 11.04 -6.99
CA ALA A 28 8.47 12.08 -6.36
C ALA A 28 7.59 13.20 -5.79
N GLU A 29 6.58 13.62 -6.54
CA GLU A 29 5.59 14.60 -6.07
C GLU A 29 4.77 14.03 -4.91
N VAL A 30 4.38 12.75 -4.96
CA VAL A 30 3.73 12.09 -3.82
C VAL A 30 4.62 12.12 -2.59
N LEU A 31 5.90 11.72 -2.72
CA LEU A 31 6.83 11.67 -1.59
C LEU A 31 7.05 13.05 -0.96
N ALA A 32 7.00 14.13 -1.76
CA ALA A 32 7.09 15.50 -1.26
C ALA A 32 5.93 15.88 -0.32
N HIS A 33 4.79 15.19 -0.39
CA HIS A 33 3.59 15.39 0.44
C HIS A 33 3.36 14.28 1.48
N VAL A 34 4.35 13.41 1.68
CA VAL A 34 4.33 12.33 2.68
C VAL A 34 5.38 12.63 3.75
N ASP A 35 5.07 12.37 5.02
CA ASP A 35 6.05 12.48 6.12
C ASP A 35 6.45 11.14 6.74
N GLN A 36 5.68 10.07 6.49
CA GLN A 36 6.00 8.72 6.95
C GLN A 36 5.70 7.64 5.91
N ILE A 37 6.61 6.67 5.83
CA ILE A 37 6.41 5.37 5.20
C ILE A 37 6.25 4.33 6.32
N ILE A 38 5.22 3.49 6.27
CA ILE A 38 4.90 2.58 7.37
C ILE A 38 4.73 1.17 6.80
N PRO A 39 5.58 0.19 7.17
CA PRO A 39 5.35 -1.21 6.82
C PRO A 39 3.99 -1.67 7.34
N PHE A 40 3.27 -2.47 6.56
CA PHE A 40 1.92 -2.90 6.92
C PHE A 40 1.70 -4.35 6.54
N ILE A 41 0.99 -5.08 7.40
CA ILE A 41 0.44 -6.38 7.02
C ILE A 41 -1.06 -6.17 6.89
N GLU A 42 -1.57 -6.19 5.66
CA GLU A 42 -3.02 -6.18 5.46
C GLU A 42 -3.57 -7.57 5.80
N LEU A 43 -4.74 -7.58 6.44
CA LEU A 43 -5.47 -8.78 6.81
C LEU A 43 -6.84 -8.73 6.12
N PRO A 44 -6.92 -9.05 4.81
CA PRO A 44 -8.19 -9.05 4.10
C PRO A 44 -9.03 -10.29 4.42
N ASP A 45 -10.35 -10.15 4.26
CA ASP A 45 -11.31 -11.24 4.35
C ASP A 45 -12.39 -11.06 3.28
N LEU A 46 -12.58 -12.08 2.44
CA LEU A 46 -13.50 -11.99 1.30
C LEU A 46 -14.98 -12.13 1.71
N VAL A 47 -15.30 -12.58 2.94
CA VAL A 47 -16.66 -12.63 3.55
C VAL A 47 -17.78 -13.10 2.59
N VAL A 48 -17.47 -14.04 1.69
CA VAL A 48 -18.45 -14.64 0.76
C VAL A 48 -18.35 -16.15 0.78
N GLN A 49 -19.46 -16.83 0.45
CA GLN A 49 -19.52 -18.29 0.44
C GLN A 49 -18.64 -18.90 -0.67
N GLU A 50 -18.59 -18.26 -1.83
CA GLU A 50 -17.87 -18.76 -3.01
C GLU A 50 -16.87 -17.71 -3.55
N PRO A 51 -15.72 -17.49 -2.86
CA PRO A 51 -14.77 -16.42 -3.21
C PRO A 51 -14.20 -16.53 -4.62
N LEU A 52 -14.09 -17.75 -5.17
CA LEU A 52 -13.62 -18.00 -6.54
C LEU A 52 -14.57 -17.46 -7.62
N LYS A 53 -15.81 -17.08 -7.26
CA LYS A 53 -16.79 -16.48 -8.18
C LYS A 53 -16.80 -14.95 -8.12
N LEU A 54 -15.97 -14.32 -7.29
CA LEU A 54 -15.91 -12.86 -7.21
C LEU A 54 -15.34 -12.26 -8.51
N ASN A 55 -16.08 -11.31 -9.07
CA ASN A 55 -15.58 -10.41 -10.11
C ASN A 55 -15.29 -9.02 -9.51
N GLY A 56 -14.78 -8.08 -10.32
CA GLY A 56 -14.40 -6.75 -9.83
C GLY A 56 -15.53 -5.98 -9.13
N ASN A 57 -16.77 -6.09 -9.61
CA ASN A 57 -17.92 -5.47 -8.95
C ASN A 57 -18.21 -6.12 -7.60
N GLY A 58 -18.13 -7.45 -7.52
CA GLY A 58 -18.30 -8.20 -6.27
C GLY A 58 -17.23 -7.83 -5.24
N VAL A 59 -15.96 -7.74 -5.66
CA VAL A 59 -14.84 -7.30 -4.81
C VAL A 59 -15.08 -5.87 -4.31
N SER A 60 -15.51 -4.96 -5.18
CA SER A 60 -15.82 -3.57 -4.79
C SER A 60 -16.95 -3.50 -3.76
N ALA A 61 -18.01 -4.31 -3.94
CA ALA A 61 -19.16 -4.34 -3.05
C ALA A 61 -18.84 -4.82 -1.63
N ILE A 62 -17.78 -5.63 -1.46
CA ILE A 62 -17.28 -6.07 -0.15
C ILE A 62 -16.15 -5.19 0.39
N ASN A 63 -16.06 -3.93 -0.06
CA ASN A 63 -15.02 -2.99 0.32
C ASN A 63 -13.60 -3.53 0.06
N VAL A 64 -13.43 -4.22 -1.08
CA VAL A 64 -12.16 -4.83 -1.52
C VAL A 64 -11.62 -5.87 -0.52
N GLY A 65 -12.48 -6.38 0.37
CA GLY A 65 -12.08 -7.33 1.41
C GLY A 65 -11.32 -6.70 2.59
N ALA A 66 -11.19 -5.36 2.64
CA ALA A 66 -10.45 -4.67 3.70
C ALA A 66 -11.12 -4.92 5.07
N ARG A 67 -10.34 -5.46 6.03
CA ARG A 67 -10.88 -5.87 7.34
C ARG A 67 -10.06 -5.41 8.54
N SER A 68 -8.74 -5.60 8.51
CA SER A 68 -7.83 -5.19 9.57
C SER A 68 -6.41 -5.11 8.98
N GLY A 69 -5.47 -4.63 9.78
CA GLY A 69 -4.06 -4.88 9.52
C GLY A 69 -3.18 -4.51 10.69
N VAL A 70 -1.89 -4.76 10.53
CA VAL A 70 -0.87 -4.50 11.55
C VAL A 70 0.12 -3.49 11.01
N ALA A 71 0.13 -2.30 11.60
CA ALA A 71 1.12 -1.27 11.28
C ALA A 71 2.43 -1.57 12.00
N GLY A 72 3.53 -1.53 11.24
CA GLY A 72 4.89 -1.60 11.76
C GLY A 72 5.40 -0.23 12.23
N THR A 73 6.70 -0.18 12.50
CA THR A 73 7.38 1.05 12.92
C THR A 73 7.45 2.05 11.76
N PRO A 74 6.93 3.28 11.91
CA PRO A 74 7.04 4.31 10.89
C PRO A 74 8.49 4.73 10.60
N LEU A 75 8.80 4.92 9.32
CA LEU A 75 10.03 5.49 8.80
C LEU A 75 9.75 6.92 8.35
N ALA A 76 10.45 7.89 8.93
CA ALA A 76 10.29 9.30 8.53
C ALA A 76 10.85 9.53 7.13
N VAL A 77 10.11 10.28 6.30
CA VAL A 77 10.63 10.78 5.03
C VAL A 77 11.70 11.85 5.33
N PRO A 78 12.93 11.72 4.79
CA PRO A 78 13.99 12.68 5.07
C PRO A 78 13.66 14.06 4.47
N ALA A 79 14.13 15.14 5.10
CA ALA A 79 13.97 16.49 4.58
C ALA A 79 14.95 16.81 3.43
N ASP A 80 16.09 16.13 3.38
CA ASP A 80 17.12 16.31 2.35
C ASP A 80 16.70 15.72 1.00
N ALA A 81 16.81 16.51 -0.07
CA ALA A 81 16.36 16.13 -1.42
C ALA A 81 17.15 14.93 -1.97
N ALA A 82 18.46 14.85 -1.72
CA ALA A 82 19.26 13.73 -2.18
C ALA A 82 18.87 12.43 -1.44
N ALA A 83 18.55 12.52 -0.15
CA ALA A 83 18.02 11.42 0.63
C ALA A 83 16.62 10.99 0.18
N GLN A 84 15.75 11.93 -0.23
CA GLN A 84 14.45 11.61 -0.82
C GLN A 84 14.59 10.88 -2.16
N ALA A 85 15.50 11.32 -3.03
CA ALA A 85 15.78 10.65 -4.29
C ALA A 85 16.24 9.20 -4.07
N ARG A 86 17.16 8.99 -3.11
CA ARG A 86 17.57 7.64 -2.70
C ARG A 86 16.41 6.82 -2.14
N LEU A 87 15.53 7.43 -1.33
CA LEU A 87 14.37 6.74 -0.78
C LEU A 87 13.41 6.28 -1.89
N LEU A 88 13.17 7.08 -2.93
CA LEU A 88 12.36 6.66 -4.09
C LEU A 88 12.93 5.41 -4.75
N ASP A 89 14.24 5.40 -5.04
CA ASP A 89 14.88 4.22 -5.62
C ASP A 89 14.80 3.01 -4.67
N GLN A 90 15.01 3.22 -3.37
CA GLN A 90 14.89 2.16 -2.37
C GLN A 90 13.47 1.60 -2.27
N LEU A 91 12.43 2.42 -2.35
CA LEU A 91 11.04 1.97 -2.34
C LEU A 91 10.68 1.18 -3.60
N ARG A 92 11.25 1.54 -4.75
CA ARG A 92 11.10 0.75 -5.98
C ARG A 92 11.81 -0.60 -5.88
N ASP A 93 13.06 -0.58 -5.42
CA ASP A 93 13.98 -1.71 -5.50
C ASP A 93 13.97 -2.60 -4.24
N MET A 94 13.16 -2.25 -3.23
CA MET A 94 13.06 -3.02 -1.99
C MET A 94 12.63 -4.46 -2.27
N ASN A 95 13.19 -5.39 -1.48
CA ASN A 95 12.76 -6.78 -1.45
C ASN A 95 12.03 -7.03 -0.15
N VAL A 96 10.87 -7.68 -0.25
CA VAL A 96 9.97 -7.99 0.86
C VAL A 96 9.97 -9.50 1.07
N ARG A 97 10.00 -9.92 2.34
CA ARG A 97 9.89 -11.33 2.73
C ARG A 97 8.84 -11.44 3.82
N VAL A 98 7.90 -12.34 3.65
CA VAL A 98 6.99 -12.76 4.71
C VAL A 98 7.60 -14.01 5.36
N VAL A 99 7.71 -13.99 6.68
CA VAL A 99 8.29 -15.10 7.45
C VAL A 99 7.33 -15.55 8.54
N ASP A 100 7.32 -16.84 8.84
CA ASP A 100 6.59 -17.36 9.99
C ASP A 100 7.33 -17.10 11.32
N GLY A 101 6.72 -17.49 12.45
CA GLY A 101 7.33 -17.32 13.76
C GLY A 101 8.61 -18.14 13.99
N GLY A 102 8.90 -19.12 13.14
CA GLY A 102 10.15 -19.89 13.12
C GLY A 102 11.21 -19.32 12.17
N GLY A 103 10.89 -18.26 11.42
CA GLY A 103 11.76 -17.61 10.45
C GLY A 103 11.77 -18.25 9.06
N ALA A 104 10.90 -19.24 8.79
CA ALA A 104 10.77 -19.80 7.45
C ALA A 104 10.09 -18.78 6.52
N VAL A 105 10.60 -18.67 5.28
CA VAL A 105 10.01 -17.76 4.29
C VAL A 105 8.73 -18.37 3.75
N LEU A 106 7.62 -17.66 3.92
CA LEU A 106 6.31 -18.02 3.39
C LEU A 106 6.08 -17.42 2.00
N ASP A 107 6.57 -16.18 1.78
CA ASP A 107 6.42 -15.48 0.51
C ASP A 107 7.49 -14.39 0.33
N THR A 108 7.67 -13.93 -0.91
CA THR A 108 8.61 -12.87 -1.29
C THR A 108 8.05 -11.96 -2.37
N GLY A 109 8.40 -10.68 -2.34
CA GLY A 109 8.01 -9.71 -3.37
C GLY A 109 9.01 -8.56 -3.50
N LYS A 110 8.72 -7.64 -4.41
CA LYS A 110 9.49 -6.41 -4.61
C LYS A 110 8.60 -5.19 -4.56
N GLY A 111 9.16 -4.03 -4.20
CA GLY A 111 8.43 -2.77 -4.24
C GLY A 111 7.86 -2.45 -5.63
N SER A 112 8.61 -2.76 -6.68
CA SER A 112 8.21 -2.61 -8.07
C SER A 112 6.99 -3.45 -8.48
N ASP A 113 6.63 -4.49 -7.72
CA ASP A 113 5.46 -5.32 -8.02
C ASP A 113 4.16 -4.52 -7.84
N VAL A 114 4.20 -3.47 -7.01
CA VAL A 114 3.11 -2.50 -6.87
C VAL A 114 3.24 -1.43 -7.96
N LEU A 115 2.62 -1.69 -9.11
CA LEU A 115 2.47 -0.72 -10.22
C LEU A 115 3.80 -0.09 -10.69
N GLY A 116 4.91 -0.85 -10.65
CA GLY A 116 6.25 -0.39 -11.05
C GLY A 116 6.96 0.49 -10.02
N HIS A 117 6.22 1.11 -9.10
CA HIS A 117 6.71 1.85 -7.93
C HIS A 117 5.55 2.00 -6.95
N PRO A 118 5.69 1.68 -5.65
CA PRO A 118 4.54 1.61 -4.73
C PRO A 118 3.75 2.93 -4.64
N LEU A 119 4.42 4.08 -4.70
CA LEU A 119 3.75 5.39 -4.70
C LEU A 119 2.91 5.69 -5.97
N ASN A 120 3.01 4.91 -7.05
CA ASN A 120 2.08 5.02 -8.19
C ASN A 120 0.65 4.67 -7.77
N ALA A 121 0.44 3.83 -6.75
CA ALA A 121 -0.88 3.56 -6.19
C ALA A 121 -1.52 4.85 -5.63
N VAL A 122 -0.72 5.71 -5.00
CA VAL A 122 -1.20 7.01 -4.48
C VAL A 122 -1.54 7.96 -5.62
N VAL A 123 -0.69 8.04 -6.66
CA VAL A 123 -0.96 8.84 -7.87
C VAL A 123 -2.30 8.43 -8.50
N TRP A 124 -2.50 7.12 -8.69
CA TRP A 124 -3.74 6.59 -9.25
C TRP A 124 -4.95 6.91 -8.37
N LEU A 125 -4.85 6.69 -7.05
CA LEU A 125 -5.95 6.92 -6.12
C LEU A 125 -6.35 8.41 -6.06
N ALA A 126 -5.38 9.32 -5.96
CA ALA A 126 -5.64 10.75 -5.96
C ALA A 126 -6.34 11.19 -7.27
N ALA A 127 -5.89 10.69 -8.42
CA ALA A 127 -6.53 10.98 -9.70
C ALA A 127 -7.97 10.44 -9.77
N ALA A 128 -8.20 9.22 -9.28
CA ALA A 128 -9.53 8.59 -9.26
C ALA A 128 -10.50 9.35 -8.35
N LEU A 129 -10.06 9.76 -7.16
CA LEU A 129 -10.87 10.56 -6.23
C LEU A 129 -11.15 11.96 -6.78
N LYS A 130 -10.17 12.59 -7.44
CA LYS A 130 -10.35 13.89 -8.10
C LYS A 130 -11.38 13.83 -9.21
N ALA A 131 -11.38 12.76 -10.02
CA ALA A 131 -12.39 12.55 -11.06
C ALA A 131 -13.82 12.40 -10.49
N GLN A 132 -13.93 12.01 -9.22
CA GLN A 132 -15.20 11.92 -8.49
C GLN A 132 -15.55 13.18 -7.67
N GLY A 133 -14.68 14.20 -7.68
CA GLY A 133 -14.86 15.43 -6.90
C GLY A 133 -14.63 15.27 -5.40
N LEU A 134 -13.79 14.31 -5.00
CA LEU A 134 -13.50 13.96 -3.59
C LEU A 134 -12.10 14.36 -3.12
N ALA A 135 -11.32 15.07 -3.96
CA ALA A 135 -9.94 15.46 -3.70
C ALA A 135 -9.82 16.95 -3.33
#